data_AF-A0A9E2BN69-F1
#
_entry.id   AF-A0A9E2BN69-F1
#
_cell.length_a   1.000
_cell.length_b   1.000
_cell.length_c   1.000
_cell.angle_alpha   90.00
_cell.angle_beta   90.00
_cell.angle_gamma   90.00
#
_symmetry.space_group_name_H-M   'P 1'
#
loop_
_entity.id
_entity.type
_entity.pdbx_description
1 polymer ?
#
loop_
_entity_poly.entity_id
_entity_poly.type
_entity_poly.pdbx_seq_one_letter_code
_entity_poly.pdbx_strand_id
1 'polypeptide(L)'
;MDFAWMLLSLAVVFGGSRLFTNGIEHVGRKLRLRHSTTGSLLASLGTDLPESIIALWAIFLGTQEGADVAMGAIVGAPLLLTTLALAISGAAALYYAWRRRRPSFIKGDDLALRSDLSFFLLLYPFVGLAGLMPPGHGGRWAIGMILVGCYVLYAYLAVRRSRGSEGWEREDDPRPLYLTRG
;
A
#
# COMPACT_ATOMS: atom_id res chain seq x y z
N MET A 1 -17.82 -17.34 23.40
CA MET A 1 -18.48 -16.43 22.42
C MET A 1 -17.46 -15.64 21.60
N ASP A 2 -16.19 -15.68 21.99
CA ASP A 2 -15.08 -14.94 21.36
C ASP A 2 -14.69 -15.47 19.98
N PHE A 3 -14.82 -16.79 19.77
CA PHE A 3 -14.57 -17.40 18.46
C PHE A 3 -15.59 -16.93 17.39
N ALA A 4 -16.85 -16.72 17.80
CA ALA A 4 -17.87 -16.19 16.90
C ALA A 4 -17.55 -14.74 16.49
N TRP A 5 -17.06 -13.92 17.43
CA TRP A 5 -16.60 -12.56 17.15
C TRP A 5 -15.37 -12.53 16.24
N MET A 6 -14.41 -13.43 16.42
CA MET A 6 -13.26 -13.57 15.50
C MET A 6 -13.71 -13.96 14.08
N LEU A 7 -14.62 -14.91 13.96
CA LEU A 7 -15.08 -15.36 12.64
C LEU A 7 -15.88 -14.25 11.94
N LEU A 8 -16.70 -13.51 12.69
CA LEU A 8 -17.44 -12.37 12.19
C LEU A 8 -16.51 -11.24 11.75
N SER A 9 -15.51 -10.88 12.57
CA SER A 9 -14.57 -9.82 12.22
C SER A 9 -13.75 -10.19 10.97
N LEU A 10 -13.31 -11.45 10.85
CA LEU A 10 -12.63 -11.94 9.66
C LEU A 10 -13.52 -11.84 8.41
N ALA A 11 -14.79 -12.24 8.53
CA ALA A 11 -15.75 -12.14 7.43
C ALA A 11 -15.99 -10.68 7.00
N VAL A 12 -16.08 -9.76 7.97
CA VAL A 12 -16.23 -8.32 7.73
C VAL A 12 -14.98 -7.74 7.05
N VAL A 13 -13.77 -8.07 7.51
CA VAL A 13 -12.51 -7.61 6.89
C VAL A 13 -12.39 -8.14 5.45
N PHE A 14 -12.73 -9.41 5.22
CA PHE A 14 -12.68 -10.01 3.89
C PHE A 14 -13.74 -9.44 2.93
N GLY A 15 -14.96 -9.18 3.42
CA GLY A 15 -15.99 -8.49 2.64
C GLY A 15 -15.62 -7.03 2.37
N GLY A 16 -15.08 -6.35 3.37
CA GLY A 16 -14.62 -4.97 3.31
C GLY A 16 -13.49 -4.78 2.31
N SER A 17 -12.50 -5.68 2.26
CA SER A 17 -11.40 -5.59 1.30
C SER A 17 -11.88 -5.70 -0.14
N ARG A 18 -12.87 -6.56 -0.43
CA ARG A 18 -13.48 -6.67 -1.77
C ARG A 18 -14.22 -5.38 -2.17
N LEU A 19 -14.99 -4.82 -1.24
CA LEU A 19 -15.72 -3.57 -1.48
C LEU A 19 -14.75 -2.40 -1.68
N PHE A 20 -13.72 -2.33 -0.84
CA PHE A 20 -12.68 -1.32 -0.87
C PHE A 20 -11.90 -1.31 -2.19
N THR A 21 -11.41 -2.48 -2.62
CA THR A 21 -10.68 -2.59 -3.91
C THR A 21 -11.56 -2.17 -5.09
N ASN A 22 -12.84 -2.60 -5.11
CA ASN A 22 -13.77 -2.19 -6.17
C ASN A 22 -14.10 -0.69 -6.15
N GLY A 23 -14.20 -0.10 -4.95
CA GLY A 23 -14.40 1.33 -4.76
C GLY A 23 -13.23 2.16 -5.28
N ILE A 24 -12.00 1.79 -4.90
CA ILE A 24 -10.79 2.49 -5.36
C ILE A 24 -10.59 2.35 -6.86
N GLU A 25 -10.91 1.20 -7.45
CA GLU A 25 -10.85 1.01 -8.90
C GLU A 25 -11.80 1.97 -9.65
N HIS A 26 -13.00 2.22 -9.11
CA HIS A 26 -13.93 3.21 -9.65
C HIS A 26 -13.46 4.65 -9.43
N VAL A 27 -12.86 4.95 -8.27
CA VAL A 27 -12.29 6.27 -7.98
C VAL A 27 -11.11 6.56 -8.91
N GLY A 28 -10.21 5.59 -9.12
CA GLY A 28 -9.08 5.68 -10.03
C GLY A 28 -9.52 6.01 -11.46
N ARG A 29 -10.57 5.34 -11.95
CA ARG A 29 -11.16 5.63 -13.28
C ARG A 29 -11.76 7.03 -13.37
N LYS A 30 -12.52 7.48 -12.35
CA LYS A 30 -13.05 8.86 -12.30
C LYS A 30 -11.94 9.91 -12.32
N LEU A 31 -10.78 9.60 -11.75
CA LEU A 31 -9.60 10.48 -11.73
C LEU A 31 -8.72 10.35 -13.00
N ARG A 32 -9.05 9.44 -13.93
CA ARG A 32 -8.26 9.06 -15.12
C ARG A 32 -6.84 8.62 -14.75
N LEU A 33 -6.74 7.75 -13.74
CA LEU A 33 -5.49 7.15 -13.31
C LEU A 33 -5.32 5.77 -13.93
N ARG A 34 -4.07 5.42 -14.29
CA ARG A 34 -3.74 4.07 -14.75
C ARG A 34 -4.04 3.06 -13.65
N HIS A 35 -4.33 1.82 -14.04
CA HIS A 35 -4.59 0.73 -13.11
C HIS A 35 -3.40 0.49 -12.15
N SER A 36 -2.17 0.60 -12.67
CA SER A 36 -0.94 0.52 -11.86
C SER A 36 -0.87 1.60 -10.78
N THR A 37 -1.12 2.86 -11.12
CA THR A 37 -1.12 3.99 -10.17
C THR A 37 -2.28 3.94 -9.18
N THR A 38 -3.45 3.45 -9.62
CA THR A 38 -4.61 3.25 -8.73
C THR A 38 -4.29 2.21 -7.66
N GLY A 39 -3.67 1.08 -8.05
CA GLY A 39 -3.21 0.07 -7.10
C GLY A 39 -2.06 0.54 -6.22
N SER A 40 -0.99 1.08 -6.82
CA SER A 40 0.24 1.40 -6.08
C SER A 40 0.15 2.63 -5.20
N LEU A 41 -0.73 3.60 -5.51
CA LEU A 41 -0.95 4.78 -4.67
C LEU A 41 -2.26 4.71 -3.89
N LEU A 42 -3.40 4.64 -4.58
CA LEU A 42 -4.69 4.79 -3.91
C LEU A 42 -5.02 3.59 -3.02
N ALA A 43 -4.78 2.37 -3.52
CA ALA A 43 -5.01 1.17 -2.72
C ALA A 43 -4.01 1.05 -1.57
N SER A 44 -2.71 1.26 -1.84
CA SER A 44 -1.67 1.25 -0.79
C SER A 44 -1.97 2.27 0.32
N LEU A 45 -2.31 3.51 -0.05
CA LEU A 45 -2.65 4.54 0.93
C LEU A 45 -3.81 4.12 1.81
N GLY A 46 -4.91 3.65 1.22
CA GLY A 46 -6.08 3.32 2.00
C GLY A 46 -5.92 2.06 2.87
N THR A 47 -5.02 1.13 2.50
CA THR A 47 -4.68 -0.01 3.37
C THR A 47 -3.78 0.37 4.53
N ASP A 48 -2.94 1.41 4.39
CA ASP A 48 -1.98 1.83 5.41
C ASP A 48 -2.54 2.93 6.35
N LEU A 49 -3.71 3.50 6.01
CA LEU A 49 -4.38 4.52 6.82
C LEU A 49 -4.72 4.04 8.25
N PRO A 50 -5.31 2.85 8.46
CA PRO A 50 -5.64 2.38 9.80
C PRO A 50 -4.40 2.33 10.72
N GLU A 51 -3.30 1.78 10.22
CA GLU A 51 -2.03 1.65 10.91
C GLU A 51 -1.42 3.02 11.20
N SER A 52 -1.46 3.92 10.21
CA SER A 52 -0.98 5.30 10.35
C SER A 52 -1.77 6.06 11.43
N ILE A 53 -3.09 5.90 11.46
CA ILE A 53 -3.95 6.54 12.47
C ILE A 53 -3.61 6.03 13.87
N ILE A 54 -3.42 4.72 14.05
CA ILE A 54 -3.06 4.12 15.34
C ILE A 54 -1.67 4.62 15.78
N ALA A 55 -0.68 4.64 14.90
CA ALA A 55 0.67 5.12 15.21
C ALA A 55 0.66 6.61 15.58
N LEU A 56 -0.07 7.45 14.84
CA LEU A 56 -0.21 8.87 15.13
C LEU A 56 -0.89 9.11 16.48
N TRP A 57 -1.98 8.38 16.76
CA TRP A 57 -2.67 8.47 18.05
C TRP A 57 -1.77 8.06 19.22
N ALA A 58 -1.01 6.98 19.05
CA ALA A 58 -0.11 6.47 20.09
C ALA A 58 1.05 7.44 20.37
N ILE A 59 1.57 8.12 19.35
CA ILE A 59 2.55 9.21 19.52
C ILE A 59 1.91 10.42 20.21
N PHE A 60 0.67 10.78 19.82
CA PHE A 60 -0.04 11.95 20.37
C PHE A 60 -0.35 11.80 21.86
N LEU A 61 -0.63 10.58 22.32
CA LEU A 61 -0.81 10.25 23.74
C LEU A 61 0.45 10.53 24.58
N GLY A 62 1.64 10.54 23.97
CA GLY A 62 2.89 10.92 24.63
C GLY A 62 3.36 9.99 25.75
N THR A 63 2.74 8.81 25.89
CA THR A 63 3.14 7.79 26.88
C THR A 63 4.26 6.91 26.33
N GLN A 64 5.07 6.32 27.22
CA GLN A 64 6.09 5.35 26.83
C GLN A 64 5.45 4.13 26.13
N GLU A 65 4.33 3.64 26.66
CA GLU A 65 3.54 2.55 26.06
C GLU A 65 3.03 2.93 24.65
N GLY A 66 2.60 4.18 24.46
CA GLY A 66 2.19 4.68 23.14
C GLY A 66 3.34 4.75 22.14
N ALA A 67 4.53 5.13 22.60
CA ALA A 67 5.72 5.12 21.75
C ALA A 67 6.08 3.69 21.28
N ASP A 68 5.98 2.69 22.16
CA ASP A 68 6.22 1.29 21.82
C ASP A 68 5.17 0.75 20.83
N VAL A 69 3.89 1.09 21.02
CA VAL A 69 2.82 0.73 20.09
C VAL A 69 3.03 1.38 18.72
N ALA A 70 3.42 2.67 18.68
CA ALA A 70 3.70 3.37 17.43
C ALA A 70 4.89 2.74 16.69
N MET A 71 5.97 2.42 17.41
CA MET A 71 7.13 1.73 16.85
C MET A 71 6.74 0.36 16.29
N GLY A 72 5.93 -0.41 17.03
CA GLY A 72 5.41 -1.69 16.60
C GLY A 72 4.58 -1.60 15.31
N ALA A 73 3.72 -0.60 15.19
CA ALA A 73 2.92 -0.36 13.98
C ALA A 73 3.80 0.03 12.78
N ILE A 74 4.73 0.97 12.97
CA ILE A 74 5.60 1.49 11.90
C ILE A 74 6.53 0.40 11.35
N VAL A 75 7.13 -0.41 12.23
CA VAL A 75 8.10 -1.45 11.85
C VAL A 75 7.40 -2.75 11.46
N GLY A 76 6.29 -3.08 12.13
CA GLY A 76 5.54 -4.31 11.93
C GLY A 76 4.89 -4.41 10.56
N ALA A 77 4.32 -3.32 10.04
CA ALA A 77 3.62 -3.34 8.75
C ALA A 77 4.56 -3.73 7.56
N PRO A 78 5.72 -3.09 7.35
CA PRO A 78 6.67 -3.53 6.33
C PRO A 78 7.19 -4.96 6.54
N LEU A 79 7.40 -5.40 7.79
CA LEU A 79 7.82 -6.76 8.08
C LEU A 79 6.75 -7.79 7.67
N LEU A 80 5.48 -7.54 7.99
CA LEU A 80 4.38 -8.45 7.64
C LEU A 80 4.16 -8.52 6.13
N LEU A 81 4.28 -7.40 5.42
CA LEU A 81 4.18 -7.36 3.96
C LEU A 81 5.34 -8.11 3.28
N THR A 82 6.58 -7.85 3.70
CA THR A 82 7.77 -8.46 3.08
C THR A 82 7.92 -9.95 3.38
N THR A 83 7.45 -10.42 4.54
CA THR A 83 7.55 -11.83 4.92
C THR A 83 6.29 -12.59 4.52
N LEU A 84 5.17 -12.32 5.19
CA LEU A 84 3.96 -13.12 5.08
C LEU A 84 3.20 -12.85 3.79
N ALA A 85 2.99 -11.59 3.43
CA ALA A 85 2.21 -11.27 2.23
C ALA A 85 2.94 -11.72 0.95
N LEU A 86 4.26 -11.50 0.86
CA LEU A 86 5.07 -12.01 -0.25
C LEU A 86 5.17 -13.54 -0.24
N ALA A 87 5.30 -14.20 0.92
CA ALA A 87 5.32 -15.67 0.99
C ALA A 87 4.00 -16.28 0.49
N ILE A 88 2.84 -15.74 0.91
CA ILE A 88 1.54 -16.20 0.45
C ILE A 88 1.37 -15.94 -1.06
N SER A 89 1.76 -14.75 -1.53
CA SER A 89 1.67 -14.39 -2.95
C SER A 89 2.57 -15.28 -3.82
N GLY A 90 3.78 -15.56 -3.36
CA GLY A 90 4.73 -16.47 -4.02
C GLY A 90 4.26 -17.91 -4.01
N ALA A 91 3.72 -18.40 -2.89
CA ALA A 91 3.14 -19.74 -2.79
C ALA A 91 1.93 -19.90 -3.72
N ALA A 92 1.05 -18.89 -3.79
CA ALA A 92 -0.06 -18.88 -4.72
C ALA A 92 0.42 -18.88 -6.17
N ALA A 93 1.40 -18.04 -6.52
CA ALA A 93 1.98 -17.99 -7.86
C ALA A 93 2.60 -19.34 -8.25
N LEU A 94 3.36 -19.97 -7.35
CA LEU A 94 3.95 -21.29 -7.56
C LEU A 94 2.87 -22.37 -7.71
N TYR A 95 1.84 -22.34 -6.87
CA TYR A 95 0.70 -23.25 -6.96
C TYR A 95 -0.03 -23.14 -8.31
N TYR A 96 -0.28 -21.92 -8.78
CA TYR A 96 -0.91 -21.70 -10.08
C TYR A 96 0.01 -22.07 -11.25
N ALA A 97 1.32 -21.82 -11.14
CA ALA A 97 2.31 -22.22 -12.14
C ALA A 97 2.40 -23.75 -12.24
N TRP A 98 2.35 -24.45 -11.09
CA TRP A 98 2.35 -25.90 -11.05
C TRP A 98 1.06 -26.51 -11.65
N ARG A 99 -0.10 -25.85 -11.45
CA ARG A 99 -1.39 -26.30 -12.01
C ARG A 99 -1.61 -25.94 -13.49
N ARG A 100 -0.98 -24.90 -14.04
CA ARG A 100 -1.19 -24.44 -15.43
C ARG A 100 0.00 -24.74 -16.33
N ARG A 101 -0.21 -25.51 -17.41
CA ARG A 101 0.74 -25.71 -18.55
C ARG A 101 0.97 -24.46 -19.43
N ARG A 102 0.52 -23.27 -19.04
CA ARG A 102 0.81 -22.02 -19.78
C ARG A 102 1.23 -20.91 -18.82
N PRO A 103 2.42 -20.32 -19.00
CA PRO A 103 2.85 -19.18 -18.22
C PRO A 103 2.02 -17.98 -18.66
N SER A 104 0.98 -17.65 -17.91
CA SER A 104 0.43 -16.30 -17.96
C SER A 104 1.48 -15.42 -17.30
N PHE A 105 2.40 -14.87 -18.09
CA PHE A 105 3.21 -13.75 -17.67
C PHE A 105 2.26 -12.73 -17.07
N ILE A 106 2.41 -12.45 -15.77
CA ILE A 106 1.77 -11.29 -15.17
C ILE A 106 2.38 -10.11 -15.92
N LYS A 107 1.63 -9.57 -16.89
CA LYS A 107 2.01 -8.33 -17.58
C LYS A 107 1.85 -7.21 -16.56
N GLY A 108 2.84 -7.11 -15.68
CA GLY A 108 3.01 -5.95 -14.82
C GLY A 108 3.46 -4.76 -15.67
N ASP A 109 3.07 -3.58 -15.25
CA ASP A 109 3.56 -2.35 -15.83
C ASP A 109 5.00 -2.14 -15.34
N ASP A 110 5.98 -2.67 -16.08
CA ASP A 110 7.41 -2.67 -15.72
C ASP A 110 7.91 -1.27 -15.35
N LEU A 111 7.37 -0.23 -15.97
CA LEU A 111 7.74 1.15 -15.70
C LEU A 111 7.23 1.63 -14.33
N ALA A 112 6.01 1.25 -13.95
CA ALA A 112 5.45 1.56 -12.64
C ALA A 112 6.23 0.81 -11.55
N LEU A 113 6.43 -0.50 -11.73
CA LEU A 113 7.18 -1.31 -10.76
C LEU A 113 8.61 -0.78 -10.56
N ARG A 114 9.31 -0.43 -11.65
CA ARG A 114 10.64 0.17 -11.58
C ARG A 114 10.65 1.53 -10.90
N SER A 115 9.66 2.37 -11.19
CA SER A 115 9.52 3.67 -10.52
C SER A 115 9.36 3.47 -9.02
N ASP A 116 8.40 2.66 -8.61
CA ASP A 116 8.04 2.44 -7.21
C ASP A 116 9.24 1.84 -6.44
N LEU A 117 9.92 0.86 -7.04
CA LEU A 117 11.11 0.24 -6.44
C LEU A 117 12.30 1.19 -6.38
N SER A 118 12.51 2.05 -7.40
CA SER A 118 13.60 3.04 -7.38
C SER A 118 13.40 4.09 -6.30
N PHE A 119 12.18 4.60 -6.13
CA PHE A 119 11.84 5.53 -5.04
C PHE A 119 12.00 4.85 -3.68
N PHE A 120 11.53 3.61 -3.54
CA PHE A 120 11.74 2.83 -2.31
C PHE A 120 13.22 2.67 -1.99
N LEU A 121 14.03 2.18 -2.93
CA LEU A 121 15.47 1.99 -2.72
C LEU A 121 16.22 3.29 -2.42
N LEU A 122 15.78 4.41 -3.00
CA LEU A 122 16.41 5.71 -2.80
C LEU A 122 16.05 6.32 -1.45
N LEU A 123 14.79 6.20 -1.00
CA LEU A 123 14.31 6.85 0.23
C LEU A 123 14.56 5.99 1.48
N TYR A 124 14.50 4.66 1.37
CA TYR A 124 14.63 3.75 2.52
C TYR A 124 15.94 3.91 3.31
N PRO A 125 17.11 4.16 2.70
CA PRO A 125 18.35 4.44 3.43
C PRO A 125 18.25 5.69 4.33
N PHE A 126 17.50 6.72 3.92
CA PHE A 126 17.29 7.91 4.75
C PHE A 126 16.43 7.61 5.98
N VAL A 127 15.47 6.69 5.86
CA VAL A 127 14.70 6.19 7.01
C VAL A 127 15.62 5.46 7.98
N GLY A 128 16.49 4.57 7.48
CA GLY A 128 17.49 3.88 8.30
C GLY A 128 18.46 4.85 8.99
N LEU A 129 18.94 5.86 8.26
CA LEU A 129 19.81 6.90 8.81
C LEU A 129 19.12 7.71 9.91
N ALA A 130 17.86 8.10 9.72
CA ALA A 130 17.07 8.77 10.75
C ALA A 130 16.83 7.89 11.99
N GLY A 131 16.71 6.58 11.80
CA GLY A 131 16.56 5.59 12.88
C GLY A 131 17.83 5.42 13.73
N LEU A 132 19.02 5.54 13.14
CA LEU A 132 20.31 5.46 13.85
C LEU A 132 20.65 6.73 14.65
N MET A 133 19.97 7.85 14.37
CA MET A 133 20.25 9.12 15.04
C MET A 133 19.63 9.17 16.45
N PRO A 134 20.36 9.66 17.48
CA PRO A 134 19.83 9.76 18.84
C PRO A 134 18.57 10.64 18.91
N PRO A 135 17.63 10.34 19.83
CA PRO A 135 16.47 11.19 20.08
C PRO A 135 16.88 12.63 20.35
N GLY A 136 16.19 13.61 19.76
CA GLY A 136 16.45 15.04 19.98
C GLY A 136 17.41 15.72 19.00
N HIS A 137 18.04 14.99 18.08
CA HIS A 137 18.82 15.63 17.00
C HIS A 137 17.90 16.30 15.97
N GLY A 138 18.08 17.60 15.75
CA GLY A 138 17.31 18.38 14.76
C GLY A 138 17.34 17.81 13.34
N GLY A 139 18.41 17.07 13.00
CA GLY A 139 18.54 16.35 11.73
C GLY A 139 17.42 15.33 11.47
N ARG A 140 16.83 14.74 12.51
CA ARG A 140 15.71 13.78 12.36
C ARG A 140 14.46 14.46 11.79
N TRP A 141 14.16 15.67 12.26
CA TRP A 141 13.04 16.47 11.76
C TRP A 141 13.28 16.92 10.32
N ALA A 142 14.52 17.31 9.98
CA ALA A 142 14.88 17.66 8.62
C ALA A 142 14.71 16.48 7.65
N ILE A 143 15.18 15.29 8.03
CA ILE A 143 15.01 14.06 7.23
C ILE A 143 13.53 13.72 7.09
N GLY A 144 12.75 13.79 8.19
CA GLY A 144 11.30 13.56 8.14
C GLY A 144 10.58 14.47 7.16
N MET A 145 10.85 15.78 7.21
CA MET A 145 10.26 16.76 6.27
C MET A 145 10.67 16.49 4.82
N ILE A 146 11.93 16.13 4.57
CA ILE A 146 12.42 15.75 3.25
C ILE A 146 11.69 14.50 2.74
N LEU A 147 11.54 13.47 3.59
CA LEU A 147 10.85 12.22 3.23
C LEU A 147 9.37 12.48 2.86
N VAL A 148 8.66 13.30 3.65
CA VAL A 148 7.28 13.69 3.33
C VAL A 148 7.24 14.46 2.00
N GLY A 149 8.14 15.42 1.79
CA GLY A 149 8.25 16.17 0.54
C GLY A 149 8.52 15.26 -0.67
N CYS A 150 9.43 14.30 -0.54
CA CYS A 150 9.73 13.30 -1.58
C CYS A 150 8.54 12.40 -1.85
N TYR A 151 7.79 11.99 -0.83
CA TYR A 151 6.58 11.18 -0.99
C TYR A 151 5.48 11.95 -1.74
N VAL A 152 5.24 13.22 -1.37
CA VAL A 152 4.29 14.09 -2.07
C VAL A 152 4.71 14.30 -3.53
N LEU A 153 6.00 14.53 -3.79
CA LEU A 153 6.53 14.66 -5.14
C LEU A 153 6.36 13.37 -5.94
N TYR A 154 6.64 12.21 -5.35
CA TYR A 154 6.42 10.90 -5.96
C TYR A 154 4.95 10.71 -6.33
N ALA A 155 4.02 10.96 -5.40
CA ALA A 155 2.58 10.85 -5.63
C ALA A 155 2.12 11.78 -6.77
N TYR A 156 2.59 13.03 -6.77
CA TYR A 156 2.30 13.99 -7.83
C TYR A 156 2.83 13.53 -9.19
N LEU A 157 4.09 13.07 -9.26
CA LEU A 157 4.69 12.58 -10.51
C LEU A 157 4.00 11.32 -11.02
N ALA A 158 3.61 10.41 -10.14
CA ALA A 158 2.93 9.18 -10.51
C ALA A 158 1.51 9.47 -11.05
N VAL A 159 0.77 10.40 -10.44
CA VAL A 159 -0.52 10.90 -10.98
C VAL A 159 -0.32 11.60 -12.33
N ARG A 160 0.72 12.43 -12.47
CA ARG A 160 1.00 13.15 -13.73
C ARG A 160 1.38 12.20 -14.86
N ARG A 161 2.20 11.18 -14.59
CA ARG A 161 2.54 10.13 -15.57
C ARG A 161 1.32 9.31 -15.97
N SER A 162 0.41 9.09 -15.02
CA SER A 162 -0.86 8.38 -15.28
C SER A 162 -1.75 9.10 -16.29
N ARG A 163 -1.81 10.42 -16.26
CA ARG A 163 -2.64 11.23 -17.16
C ARG A 163 -2.11 11.37 -18.59
N GLY A 164 -0.84 11.03 -18.82
CA GLY A 164 -0.17 11.18 -20.12
C GLY A 164 -0.36 10.00 -21.09
N SER A 165 -1.03 8.92 -20.70
CA SER A 165 -1.16 7.70 -21.51
C SER A 165 -2.62 7.29 -21.72
N GLU A 166 -3.36 8.12 -22.49
CA GLU A 166 -4.76 7.88 -22.91
C GLU A 166 -4.98 6.62 -23.79
N GLY A 167 -3.97 5.77 -23.99
CA GLY A 167 -4.00 4.64 -24.94
C GLY A 167 -4.26 3.24 -24.37
N TRP A 168 -4.28 3.04 -23.04
CA TRP A 168 -4.25 1.69 -22.43
C TRP A 168 -5.57 1.25 -21.76
N GLU A 169 -6.59 2.10 -21.69
CA GLU A 169 -7.82 1.86 -20.92
C GLU A 169 -8.89 0.99 -21.62
N ARG A 170 -8.66 0.50 -22.85
CA ARG A 170 -9.73 -0.19 -23.60
C ARG A 170 -9.91 -1.68 -23.32
N GLU A 171 -8.98 -2.36 -22.64
CA GLU A 171 -8.96 -3.84 -22.67
C GLU A 171 -9.38 -4.54 -21.37
N ASP A 172 -9.45 -3.84 -20.23
CA ASP A 172 -9.88 -4.42 -18.97
C ASP A 172 -11.10 -3.66 -18.42
N ASP A 173 -12.30 -4.01 -18.90
CA ASP A 173 -13.56 -3.47 -18.38
C ASP A 173 -13.75 -4.01 -16.94
N PRO A 174 -13.72 -3.15 -15.90
CA PRO A 174 -13.74 -3.59 -14.52
C PRO A 174 -15.11 -4.15 -14.16
N ARG A 175 -15.12 -5.06 -13.18
CA ARG A 175 -16.38 -5.64 -12.68
C ARG A 175 -17.33 -4.52 -12.26
N PRO A 176 -18.63 -4.62 -12.60
CA PRO A 176 -19.60 -3.57 -12.30
C PRO A 176 -19.58 -3.26 -10.80
N LEU A 177 -19.66 -1.96 -10.48
CA LEU A 177 -19.67 -1.46 -9.10
C LEU A 177 -20.72 -2.24 -8.29
N TYR A 178 -20.28 -2.86 -7.19
CA TYR A 178 -21.15 -3.72 -6.38
C TYR A 178 -22.39 -2.97 -5.84
N LEU A 179 -22.31 -1.64 -5.69
CA LEU A 179 -23.38 -0.77 -5.18
C LEU A 179 -24.47 -0.43 -6.22
N THR A 180 -24.25 -0.67 -7.51
CA THR A 180 -25.23 -0.41 -8.59
C THR A 180 -25.83 -1.70 -9.16
N ARG A 181 -25.63 -2.84 -8.48
CA ARG A 181 -26.20 -4.14 -8.88
C ARG A 181 -27.61 -4.40 -8.33
N GLY A 182 -28.31 -3.36 -7.90
CA GLY A 182 -29.70 -3.40 -7.44
C GLY A 182 -30.65 -2.88 -8.50
#